data_AF-A0AA39UJ51-F1
#
_entry.id   AF-A0AA39UJ51-F1
#
_cell.length_a   1.000
_cell.length_b   1.000
_cell.length_c   1.000
_cell.angle_alpha   90.00
_cell.angle_beta   90.00
_cell.angle_gamma   90.00
#
_symmetry.space_group_name_H-M   'P 1'
#
loop_
_entity.id
_entity.type
_entity.pdbx_description
1 polymer ?
#
loop_
_entity_poly.entity_id
_entity_poly.type
_entity_poly.pdbx_seq_one_letter_code
_entity_poly.pdbx_strand_id
1 'polypeptide(L)' 'MEQVLHWHAIIAAATYYVQLMTVAILLYASPSYWTQPYHTSALSGAAWVNELVHGHPERINSLLSFACFLAWKTLAMFF' A
#
# COMPACT_ATOMS: atom_id res chain seq x y z
N MET A 1 -30.94 -15.58 -21.78
CA MET A 1 -30.93 -15.22 -20.34
C MET A 1 -29.53 -15.29 -19.73
N GLU A 2 -28.70 -16.27 -20.08
CA GLU A 2 -27.33 -16.42 -19.53
C GLU A 2 -26.37 -15.26 -19.82
N GLN A 3 -26.44 -14.65 -21.02
CA GLN A 3 -25.57 -13.53 -21.37
C GLN A 3 -25.83 -12.27 -20.52
N VAL A 4 -27.09 -11.99 -20.18
CA VAL A 4 -27.46 -10.85 -19.31
C VAL A 4 -26.99 -11.09 -17.88
N LEU A 5 -27.08 -12.33 -17.39
CA LEU A 5 -26.60 -12.72 -16.07
C LEU A 5 -25.07 -12.55 -15.94
N HIS A 6 -24.31 -12.89 -16.98
CA HIS A 6 -22.85 -12.69 -17.01
C HIS A 6 -22.45 -11.22 -16.89
N TRP A 7 -23.13 -10.32 -17.61
CA TRP A 7 -22.87 -8.88 -17.54
C TRP A 7 -23.17 -8.31 -16.16
N HIS A 8 -24.26 -8.72 -15.52
CA HIS A 8 -24.58 -8.31 -14.15
C HIS A 8 -23.55 -8.80 -13.14
N ALA A 9 -23.05 -10.03 -13.29
CA ALA A 9 -22.01 -10.58 -12.43
C ALA A 9 -20.68 -9.80 -12.56
N ILE A 10 -20.29 -9.43 -13.78
CA ILE A 10 -19.09 -8.61 -14.01
C ILE A 10 -19.25 -7.23 -13.36
N ILE A 11 -20.40 -6.57 -13.56
CA ILE A 11 -20.67 -5.25 -12.99
C ILE A 11 -20.63 -5.33 -11.45
N ALA A 12 -21.26 -6.34 -10.85
CA ALA A 12 -21.26 -6.54 -9.40
C ALA A 12 -19.87 -6.79 -8.82
N ALA A 13 -19.04 -7.58 -9.52
CA ALA A 13 -17.66 -7.80 -9.11
C ALA A 13 -16.83 -6.50 -9.18
N ALA A 14 -16.96 -5.75 -10.28
CA ALA A 14 -16.24 -4.49 -10.46
C ALA A 14 -16.63 -3.45 -9.40
N THR A 15 -17.92 -3.28 -9.10
CA THR A 15 -18.38 -2.34 -8.07
C THR A 15 -17.89 -2.72 -6.68
N TYR A 16 -17.85 -4.02 -6.36
CA TYR A 16 -17.28 -4.51 -5.12
C TYR A 16 -15.82 -4.09 -4.94
N TYR A 17 -14.98 -4.28 -5.97
CA TYR A 17 -13.58 -3.86 -5.92
C TYR A 17 -13.42 -2.33 -5.80
N VAL A 18 -14.20 -1.55 -6.54
CA VAL A 18 -14.17 -0.08 -6.42
C VAL A 18 -14.55 0.36 -5.00
N GLN A 19 -15.54 -0.28 -4.39
CA GLN A 19 -15.93 0.01 -3.01
C GLN A 19 -14.81 -0.31 -2.02
N LEU A 20 -14.14 -1.47 -2.15
CA LEU A 20 -12.99 -1.83 -1.31
C LEU A 20 -11.86 -0.79 -1.43
N MET A 21 -11.52 -0.39 -2.66
CA MET A 21 -10.49 0.63 -2.90
C MET A 21 -10.88 1.97 -2.29
N THR A 22 -12.15 2.36 -2.40
CA THR A 22 -12.67 3.61 -1.83
C THR A 22 -12.55 3.61 -0.31
N VAL A 23 -12.91 2.50 0.34
CA VAL A 23 -12.75 2.36 1.80
C VAL A 23 -11.28 2.44 2.20
N ALA A 24 -10.38 1.79 1.48
CA ALA A 24 -8.95 1.85 1.75
C ALA A 24 -8.39 3.29 1.63
N ILE A 25 -8.79 4.03 0.59
CA ILE A 25 -8.41 5.43 0.40
C ILE A 25 -8.92 6.29 1.56
N LEU A 26 -10.18 6.13 1.96
CA LEU A 26 -10.78 6.90 3.05
C LEU A 26 -10.09 6.60 4.39
N LEU A 27 -9.74 5.34 4.64
CA LEU A 27 -8.98 4.96 5.83
C LEU A 27 -7.60 5.63 5.82
N TYR A 28 -6.87 5.57 4.72
CA TYR A 28 -5.54 6.18 4.61
C TYR A 28 -5.56 7.71 4.68
N ALA A 29 -6.59 8.33 4.12
CA ALA A 29 -6.82 9.77 4.18
C ALA A 29 -7.24 10.24 5.60
N SER A 30 -7.70 9.34 6.45
CA SER A 30 -8.08 9.68 7.81
C SER A 30 -6.85 10.08 8.64
N PRO A 31 -6.87 11.22 9.36
CA PRO A 31 -5.80 11.60 10.27
C PRO A 31 -5.53 10.51 11.33
N SER A 32 -6.55 9.73 11.70
CA SER A 32 -6.44 8.65 12.67
C SER A 32 -5.55 7.49 12.22
N TYR A 33 -5.42 7.28 10.90
CA TYR A 33 -4.52 6.27 10.32
C TYR A 33 -3.06 6.63 10.58
N TRP A 34 -2.73 7.92 10.48
CA TRP A 34 -1.39 8.43 10.73
C TRP A 34 -1.04 8.52 12.22
N THR A 35 -2.05 8.57 13.11
CA THR A 35 -1.86 8.58 14.56
C THR A 35 -1.78 7.19 15.17
N GLN A 36 -1.69 6.13 14.35
CA GLN A 36 -1.45 4.80 14.89
C GLN A 36 -0.15 4.83 15.70
N PRO A 37 -0.16 4.42 16.99
CA PRO A 37 1.07 4.28 17.73
C PRO A 37 1.95 3.29 16.96
N TYR A 38 3.09 3.78 16.47
CA TYR A 38 4.01 3.07 15.57
C TYR A 38 4.68 1.84 16.20
N HIS A 39 4.12 1.30 17.28
CA HIS A 39 4.80 0.41 18.20
C HIS A 39 3.96 -0.81 18.53
N THR A 40 4.10 -1.83 17.68
CA THR A 40 4.30 -3.22 18.15
C THR A 40 5.39 -3.95 17.34
N SER A 41 6.27 -3.26 16.60
CA SER A 41 7.53 -3.89 16.22
C SER A 41 8.39 -3.98 17.48
N ALA A 42 8.83 -5.20 17.83
CA ALA A 42 9.68 -5.48 19.00
C ALA A 42 11.06 -4.78 18.98
N LEU A 43 11.33 -3.99 17.94
CA LEU A 43 12.56 -3.25 17.70
C LEU A 43 12.21 -1.76 17.77
N SER A 44 12.82 -1.06 18.73
CA SER A 44 12.77 0.40 18.84
C SER A 44 13.26 1.06 17.54
N GLY A 45 12.89 2.31 17.28
CA GLY A 45 13.36 3.03 16.08
C GLY A 45 14.90 3.03 15.95
N ALA A 46 15.61 3.06 17.07
CA ALA A 46 17.07 2.92 17.11
C ALA A 46 17.55 1.51 16.72
N ALA A 47 16.83 0.46 17.11
CA ALA A 47 17.14 -0.91 16.71
C ALA A 47 16.84 -1.15 15.22
N TRP A 48 15.83 -0.48 14.66
CA TRP A 48 15.57 -0.48 13.21
C TRP A 48 16.69 0.20 12.43
N VAL A 49 17.18 1.36 12.88
CA VAL A 49 18.35 2.02 12.28
C VAL A 49 19.60 1.14 12.39
N ASN A 50 19.75 0.41 13.51
CA ASN A 50 20.87 -0.50 13.69
C ASN A 50 20.79 -1.71 12.74
N GLU A 51 19.61 -2.28 12.53
CA GLU A 51 19.38 -3.34 11.54
C GLU A 51 19.46 -2.83 10.10
N LEU A 52 19.19 -1.55 9.84
CA LEU A 52 19.44 -0.91 8.54
C LEU A 52 20.93 -0.76 8.23
N VAL A 53 21.72 -0.36 9.23
CA VAL A 53 23.15 -0.10 9.07
C VAL A 53 23.96 -1.40 9.10
N HIS A 54 23.54 -2.39 9.90
CA HIS A 54 24.30 -3.62 10.14
C HIS A 54 23.59 -4.91 9.72
N GLY A 55 22.30 -4.86 9.38
CA GLY A 55 21.54 -6.00 8.86
C GLY A 55 21.73 -6.18 7.36
N HIS A 56 20.90 -7.01 6.73
CA HIS A 56 21.09 -7.44 5.34
C HIS A 56 20.83 -6.30 4.33
N PRO A 57 21.88 -5.68 3.74
CA PRO A 57 21.73 -4.52 2.85
C PRO A 57 20.94 -4.84 1.58
N GLU A 58 20.84 -6.12 1.22
CA GLU A 58 20.12 -6.60 0.04
C GLU A 58 18.60 -6.42 0.16
N ARG A 59 18.02 -6.62 1.36
CA ARG A 59 16.57 -6.45 1.59
C ARG A 59 16.17 -4.97 1.66
N ILE A 60 17.07 -4.11 2.13
CA ILE A 60 16.83 -2.67 2.24
C ILE A 60 16.96 -2.01 0.87
N ASN A 61 17.98 -2.38 0.09
CA ASN A 61 18.09 -1.89 -1.29
C ASN A 61 16.89 -2.31 -2.13
N SER A 62 16.37 -3.53 -1.98
CA SER A 62 15.18 -3.93 -2.75
C SER A 62 13.95 -3.10 -2.38
N LEU A 63 13.71 -2.84 -1.08
CA LEU A 63 12.54 -2.08 -0.63
C LEU A 63 12.65 -0.58 -0.90
N LEU A 64 13.83 0.02 -0.67
CA LEU A 64 14.06 1.44 -0.94
C LEU A 64 14.08 1.72 -2.44
N SER A 65 14.65 0.83 -3.26
CA SER A 65 14.61 0.93 -4.71
C SER A 65 13.19 0.74 -5.25
N PHE A 66 12.41 -0.19 -4.69
CA PHE A 66 11.02 -0.39 -5.09
C PHE A 66 10.14 0.80 -4.70
N ALA A 67 10.34 1.37 -3.52
CA ALA A 67 9.64 2.58 -3.06
C ALA A 67 10.02 3.80 -3.90
N CYS A 68 11.30 4.00 -4.20
CA CYS A 68 11.78 5.08 -5.08
C CYS A 68 11.26 4.91 -6.52
N PHE A 69 11.21 3.68 -7.03
CA PHE A 69 10.67 3.37 -8.35
C PHE A 69 9.16 3.58 -8.43
N LEU A 70 8.40 3.19 -7.40
CA LEU A 70 6.97 3.47 -7.31
C LEU A 70 6.71 4.98 -7.23
N ALA A 71 7.50 5.72 -6.43
CA ALA A 71 7.40 7.18 -6.33
C ALA A 71 7.73 7.87 -7.65
N TRP A 72 8.73 7.38 -8.41
CA TRP A 72 9.03 7.89 -9.75
C TRP A 72 7.89 7.60 -10.74
N LYS A 73 7.34 6.38 -10.74
CA LYS A 73 6.23 6.02 -11.63
C LYS A 73 4.97 6.80 -11.36
N THR A 74 4.64 7.08 -10.10
CA THR A 74 3.48 7.90 -9.76
C THR A 74 3.73 9.35 -10.15
N LEU A 75 4.90 9.93 -9.88
CA LEU A 75 5.22 11.30 -10.28
C LEU A 75 5.28 11.50 -11.81
N ALA A 76 5.81 10.52 -12.56
CA ALA A 76 5.88 10.57 -14.02
C ALA A 76 4.52 10.38 -14.72
N MET A 77 3.48 9.92 -14.02
CA MET A 77 2.11 9.87 -14.53
C MET A 77 1.40 11.23 -14.47
N PHE A 78 1.99 12.21 -13.76
CA PHE A 78 1.45 13.56 -13.57
C PHE A 78 2.19 14.64 -14.39
N PHE A 79 3.09 14.26 -15.31
CA PHE A 79 3.77 15.16 -16.25
C PHE A 79 3.68 14.65 -17.69
#